data_AF-A0A7X6J2L6-F1
#
_entry.id   AF-A0A7X6J2L6-F1
#
_cell.length_a   1.000
_cell.length_b   1.000
_cell.length_c   1.000
_cell.angle_alpha   90.00
_cell.angle_beta   90.00
_cell.angle_gamma   90.00
#
_symmetry.space_group_name_H-M   'P 1'
#
loop_
_entity.id
_entity.type
_entity.pdbx_description
1 polymer ?
#
loop_
_entity_poly.entity_id
_entity_poly.type
_entity_poly.pdbx_seq_one_letter_code
_entity_poly.pdbx_strand_id
1 'polypeptide(L)' 'MVVRHVLEGEKHIADQIALIERLRLMGLPTEDAQHLLEYFCQLQAQLEEHLCRISDECELGLRDKQGNLLPAPAAMKR' A
#
# COMPACT_ATOMS: atom_id res chain seq x y z
N MET A 1 -3.02 4.70 10.59
CA MET A 1 -2.65 3.26 10.61
C MET A 1 -2.25 2.79 9.22
N VAL A 2 -3.07 3.02 8.19
CA VAL A 2 -2.78 2.60 6.80
C VAL A 2 -1.46 3.15 6.25
N VAL A 3 -1.17 4.45 6.41
CA VAL A 3 0.11 5.07 5.96
C VAL A 3 1.35 4.36 6.51
N ARG A 4 1.31 3.97 7.79
CA ARG A 4 2.46 3.28 8.43
C ARG A 4 2.69 1.91 7.79
N HIS A 5 1.62 1.16 7.52
CA HIS A 5 1.74 -0.15 6.90
C HIS A 5 2.24 -0.07 5.46
N VAL A 6 1.85 0.97 4.71
CA VAL A 6 2.38 1.22 3.36
C VAL A 6 3.89 1.46 3.42
N LEU A 7 4.37 2.36 4.29
CA LEU A 7 5.80 2.65 4.43
C LEU A 7 6.60 1.43 4.94
N GLU A 8 6.03 0.66 5.86
CA GLU A 8 6.65 -0.57 6.36
C GLU A 8 6.71 -1.65 5.27
N GLY A 9 5.70 -1.73 4.41
CA GLY A 9 5.67 -2.59 3.23
C GLY A 9 6.75 -2.21 2.20
N GLU A 10 6.90 -0.93 1.87
CA GLU A 10 7.97 -0.44 0.98
C GLU A 10 9.36 -0.84 1.48
N LYS A 11 9.60 -0.66 2.78
CA LYS A 11 10.87 -1.05 3.41
C LYS A 11 11.11 -2.55 3.30
N HIS A 12 10.10 -3.38 3.60
CA HIS A 12 10.24 -4.83 3.50
C HIS A 12 10.50 -5.29 2.06
N ILE A 13 9.86 -4.67 1.08
CA ILE A 13 10.11 -4.96 -0.35
C ILE A 13 11.56 -4.62 -0.70
N ALA A 14 12.07 -3.46 -0.28
CA ALA A 14 13.46 -3.08 -0.51
C ALA A 14 14.46 -4.06 0.13
N ASP A 15 14.21 -4.47 1.38
CA ASP A 15 15.04 -5.45 2.08
C ASP A 15 15.01 -6.82 1.38
N GLN A 16 13.85 -7.27 0.90
CA GLN A 16 13.71 -8.53 0.15
C GLN A 16 14.41 -8.48 -1.21
N ILE A 17 14.33 -7.35 -1.94
CA ILE A 17 15.08 -7.14 -3.18
C ILE A 17 16.59 -7.29 -2.93
N ALA A 18 17.11 -6.61 -1.90
CA ALA A 18 18.52 -6.64 -1.56
C ALA A 18 18.99 -8.06 -1.18
N LEU A 19 18.17 -8.80 -0.45
CA LEU A 19 18.45 -10.19 -0.08
C LEU A 19 18.46 -11.11 -1.30
N ILE A 20 17.43 -11.03 -2.16
CA ILE A 20 17.32 -11.85 -3.37
C ILE A 20 18.52 -11.61 -4.29
N GLU A 21 18.90 -10.35 -4.51
CA GLU A 21 20.05 -10.02 -5.36
C GLU A 21 21.35 -10.60 -4.78
N ARG A 22 21.53 -10.52 -3.46
CA ARG A 22 22.69 -11.13 -2.80
C ARG A 22 22.74 -12.65 -2.96
N LEU A 23 21.61 -13.34 -2.80
CA LEU A 23 21.51 -14.79 -2.96
C LEU A 23 21.80 -15.19 -4.42
N ARG A 24 21.26 -14.44 -5.38
CA ARG A 24 21.51 -14.63 -6.81
C ARG A 24 22.99 -14.50 -7.15
N LEU A 25 23.68 -13.49 -6.60
CA LEU A 25 25.13 -13.30 -6.79
C LEU A 25 25.96 -14.46 -6.21
N MET A 26 25.45 -15.17 -5.21
CA MET A 26 26.07 -16.37 -4.66
C MET A 26 25.73 -17.65 -5.45
N GLY A 27 24.97 -17.53 -6.54
CA GLY A 27 24.53 -18.67 -7.35
C GLY A 27 23.50 -19.55 -6.65
N LEU A 28 22.81 -19.02 -5.63
CA LEU A 28 21.75 -19.72 -4.94
C LEU A 28 20.42 -19.55 -5.69
N PRO A 29 19.53 -20.54 -5.65
CA PRO A 29 18.21 -20.45 -6.28
C PRO A 29 17.38 -19.35 -5.61
N THR A 30 16.71 -18.54 -6.43
CA THR A 30 15.90 -17.40 -5.97
C THR A 30 14.58 -17.25 -6.71
N GLU A 31 14.24 -18.18 -7.60
CA GLU A 31 13.09 -18.12 -8.50
C GLU A 31 11.77 -17.98 -7.69
N ASP A 32 11.56 -18.86 -6.70
CA ASP A 32 10.36 -18.80 -5.85
C ASP A 32 10.30 -17.50 -5.04
N ALA A 33 11.46 -17.00 -4.58
CA ALA A 33 11.53 -15.76 -3.82
C ALA A 33 11.23 -14.54 -4.72
N GLN A 34 11.64 -14.56 -5.98
CA GLN A 34 11.31 -13.53 -6.97
C GLN A 34 9.81 -13.52 -7.29
N HIS A 35 9.20 -14.68 -7.49
CA HIS A 35 7.75 -14.78 -7.69
C HIS A 35 6.95 -14.27 -6.49
N LEU A 36 7.39 -14.60 -5.28
CA LEU A 36 6.75 -14.09 -4.07
C LEU A 36 6.92 -12.56 -3.92
N LEU A 37 8.10 -12.04 -4.26
CA LEU A 37 8.37 -10.61 -4.25
C LEU A 37 7.48 -9.86 -5.26
N GLU A 38 7.28 -10.40 -6.46
CA GLU A 38 6.35 -9.84 -7.45
C GLU A 38 4.92 -9.72 -6.90
N TYR A 39 4.46 -10.76 -6.20
CA TYR A 39 3.16 -10.75 -5.54
C TYR A 39 3.07 -9.65 -4.46
N PHE A 40 4.11 -9.50 -3.63
CA PHE A 40 4.14 -8.43 -2.62
C PHE A 40 4.17 -7.03 -3.24
N CYS A 41 4.89 -6.82 -4.34
CA CYS A 41 4.87 -5.56 -5.07
C CYS A 41 3.46 -5.22 -5.59
N GLN A 42 2.71 -6.20 -6.10
CA GLN A 42 1.33 -5.99 -6.53
C GLN A 42 0.41 -5.61 -5.36
N LEU A 43 0.55 -6.30 -4.23
CA LEU A 43 -0.23 -5.99 -3.03
C LEU A 43 0.07 -4.59 -2.50
N GLN A 44 1.35 -4.19 -2.50
CA GLN A 44 1.80 -2.87 -2.09
C GLN A 44 1.17 -1.77 -2.97
N ALA A 45 1.15 -1.96 -4.29
CA ALA A 45 0.51 -1.02 -5.22
C ALA A 45 -1.00 -0.87 -4.95
N GLN A 46 -1.69 -1.95 -4.60
CA GLN A 46 -3.11 -1.89 -4.22
C GLN A 46 -3.34 -1.09 -2.93
N LEU A 47 -2.42 -1.23 -1.94
CA LEU A 47 -2.50 -0.48 -0.69
C LEU A 47 -2.23 1.01 -0.91
N GLU A 48 -1.26 1.35 -1.75
CA GLU A 48 -0.95 2.73 -2.13
C GLU A 48 -2.13 3.38 -2.88
N GLU A 49 -2.72 2.68 -3.85
CA GLU A 49 -3.89 3.17 -4.57
C GLU A 49 -5.07 3.41 -3.62
N HIS A 50 -5.32 2.48 -2.70
CA HIS A 50 -6.37 2.64 -1.70
C HIS A 50 -6.11 3.85 -0.80
N LEU A 51 -4.85 4.08 -0.41
CA LEU A 51 -4.46 5.23 0.39
C LEU A 51 -4.68 6.56 -0.36
N CYS A 52 -4.30 6.63 -1.63
CA CYS A 52 -4.56 7.79 -2.47
C CYS A 52 -6.06 8.11 -2.53
N ARG A 53 -6.91 7.12 -2.80
CA ARG A 53 -8.37 7.31 -2.83
C ARG A 53 -8.91 7.83 -1.50
N ILE A 54 -8.46 7.29 -0.37
CA ILE A 54 -8.86 7.78 0.96
C ILE A 54 -8.40 9.23 1.16
N SER A 55 -7.19 9.57 0.73
CA SER A 55 -6.67 10.93 0.82
C SER A 55 -7.52 11.91 0.02
N ASP A 56 -7.85 11.58 -1.23
CA ASP A 56 -8.71 12.38 -2.10
C ASP A 56 -10.11 12.58 -1.46
N GLU A 57 -10.71 11.50 -0.94
CA GLU A 57 -12.01 11.57 -0.26
C GLU A 57 -11.98 12.45 1.01
N CYS A 58 -10.86 12.46 1.74
CA CYS A 58 -10.65 13.38 2.87
C CYS A 58 -10.53 14.83 2.41
N GLU A 59 -9.78 15.12 1.34
CA GLU A 59 -9.64 16.46 0.78
C GLU A 59 -10.97 17.02 0.24
N LEU A 60 -11.81 16.15 -0.32
CA LEU A 60 -13.16 16.46 -0.76
C LEU A 60 -14.16 16.62 0.40
N GLY A 61 -13.74 16.41 1.65
CA GLY A 61 -14.61 16.49 2.83
C GLY A 61 -15.66 15.38 2.90
N LEU A 62 -15.44 14.27 2.19
CA LEU A 62 -16.29 13.07 2.24
C LEU A 62 -15.91 12.15 3.40
N ARG A 63 -14.69 12.29 3.92
CA ARG A 63 -14.20 11.55 5.09
C ARG A 63 -13.62 12.46 6.15
N ASP A 64 -13.68 12.01 7.41
CA ASP A 64 -12.98 12.64 8.51
C ASP A 64 -11.47 12.35 8.48
N LYS A 65 -10.70 13.00 9.36
CA LYS A 65 -9.23 12.80 9.46
C LYS A 65 -8.84 11.39 9.91
N GLN A 66 -9.80 10.57 10.34
CA GLN A 66 -9.62 9.18 10.72
C GLN A 66 -9.97 8.21 9.57
N GLY A 67 -10.45 8.72 8.43
CA GLY A 67 -10.83 7.95 7.25
C GLY A 67 -12.26 7.40 7.30
N ASN A 68 -13.11 7.84 8.23
CA ASN A 68 -14.51 7.43 8.28
C ASN A 68 -15.33 8.27 7.31
N LEU A 69 -16.28 7.65 6.61
CA LEU A 69 -17.23 8.37 5.76
C LEU A 69 -18.08 9.32 6.60
N LEU A 70 -18.05 10.59 6.22
CA LEU A 70 -18.94 11.60 6.77
C LEU A 70 -20.35 11.39 6.21
N PRO A 71 -21.40 11.58 7.02
CA PRO A 71 -22.76 11.51 6.52
C PRO A 71 -22.93 12.54 5.40
N ALA A 72 -23.52 12.13 4.27
CA ALA A 72 -23.84 13.04 3.18
C ALA A 72 -24.60 14.25 3.75
N PRO A 73 -24.33 15.49 3.28
CA PRO A 73 -25.07 16.64 3.74
C PRO A 73 -26.54 16.32 3.51
N ALA A 74 -27.32 16.28 4.60
CA ALA A 74 -28.74 16.00 4.54
C ALA A 74 -29.30 16.94 3.49
N ALA A 75 -29.73 16.38 2.35
CA ALA A 75 -30.39 17.15 1.31
C ALA A 75 -31.47 17.95 2.03
N MET A 76 -31.29 19.27 2.11
CA MET A 76 -32.29 20.17 2.66
C MET A 76 -33.57 19.86 1.90
N LYS A 77 -34.48 19.13 2.55
CA LYS A 77 -35.84 18.93 2.08
C LYS A 77 -36.43 20.32 2.00
N ARG A 78 -36.48 20.88 0.79
CA ARG A 78 -37.32 22.03 0.47
C ARG A 78 -38.74 21.53 0.24
#